data_AF-Q8IXH7-F1
#
_entry.id   AF-Q8IXH7-F1
#
_cell.length_a   1.000
_cell.length_b   1.000
_cell.length_c   1.000
_cell.angle_alpha   90.00
_cell.angle_beta   90.00
_cell.angle_gamma   90.00
#
_symmetry.space_group_name_H-M   'P 1'
#
loop_
_entity.id
_entity.type
_entity.pdbx_description
1 polymer ?
#
loop_
_entity_poly.entity_id
_entity_poly.type
_entity_poly.pdbx_seq_one_letter_code
_entity_poly.pdbx_strand_id
1 'polypeptide(L)'
;MAGAVPGAIMDEDYYGSAAEWGDEADGGQQEDDSGEGEDDAEVQQECLHKFSTRDYIMEPSIFNTLKRYFQAGGSPENVIQLLSENYTAVAQTVNLLAEWLIQTGVEPVQVQETVENHLKSLLIKHFDPRKADSIFTEEGETPAWLEQMIAHTTWRDLFYKLAEAHPDCLMLNFTVKLISDAGYQGEITSVSTACQQLEVFSRVLRTSLATILDGGEENLEKNLPEFAKMVCHGEHTYLFAQAMMSVLAQEEQGGSAVRRIAQEVQRFAQEKGHDASQITLALGTAASYPRACQALGAMLSKGALNPADITVLFKMFTSMDPPPVELIRVPAFLDLFMQSLFKPGARINQDHKHKYIHILAYAASVVETWKKNKRVSINKDELKSTSKAVETVHNLCCNENKGASELVAELSTLYQCIRFPVVAMGVLKWVDWTVSEPRYFQLQTDHTPVHLALLDEISTCHQLLHPQVLQLLVKLFETEHSQLDVMEQLELKKTLLDRMVHLLSRGYVLPVVSYIRKCLEKLDTDISLIRYFVTEVLDVIAPPYTSDFVQLFLPILENDSIAGTIKTEGEHDPVTEFIAHCKSNFIMVN
;
A
#
# COMPACT_ATOMS: atom_id res chain seq x y z
N MET A 1 36.53 18.52 -9.61
CA MET A 1 36.33 18.19 -11.04
C MET A 1 34.90 17.68 -11.16
N ALA A 2 33.88 18.55 -11.13
CA ALA A 2 33.37 19.39 -12.23
C ALA A 2 33.01 18.56 -13.48
N GLY A 3 31.79 18.01 -13.50
CA GLY A 3 31.13 17.41 -14.65
C GLY A 3 29.78 18.08 -14.83
N ALA A 4 29.65 18.83 -15.92
CA ALA A 4 28.54 19.72 -16.26
C ALA A 4 27.34 18.96 -16.87
N VAL A 5 26.14 19.46 -16.60
CA VAL A 5 24.87 19.12 -17.27
C VAL A 5 24.78 19.91 -18.59
N PRO A 6 24.37 19.32 -19.73
CA PRO A 6 23.96 20.07 -20.92
C PRO A 6 22.47 20.40 -20.85
N GLY A 7 22.14 21.64 -21.20
CA GLY A 7 20.79 22.18 -21.21
C GLY A 7 19.96 21.89 -22.45
N ALA A 8 18.68 22.27 -22.29
CA ALA A 8 17.69 22.79 -23.23
C ALA A 8 17.41 22.04 -24.55
N ILE A 9 16.13 21.71 -24.75
CA ILE A 9 15.24 22.26 -25.79
C ILE A 9 13.81 21.95 -25.31
N MET A 10 13.05 22.98 -24.94
CA MET A 10 11.58 22.89 -24.86
C MET A 10 11.05 23.80 -25.96
N ASP A 11 10.35 23.18 -26.90
CA ASP A 11 9.63 23.84 -27.97
C ASP A 11 8.55 24.77 -27.38
N GLU A 12 8.63 26.03 -27.82
CA GLU A 12 7.56 27.02 -27.73
C GLU A 12 6.39 26.53 -28.60
N ASP A 13 5.20 26.38 -27.99
CA ASP A 13 3.86 26.55 -28.61
C ASP A 13 2.81 25.72 -27.85
N TYR A 14 2.37 26.18 -26.67
CA TYR A 14 1.03 25.83 -26.15
C TYR A 14 0.58 26.80 -25.03
N TYR A 15 0.48 28.10 -25.34
CA TYR A 15 -0.34 29.01 -24.54
C TYR A 15 -1.81 28.82 -24.93
N GLY A 16 -2.47 27.86 -24.29
CA GLY A 16 -3.92 27.77 -24.26
C GLY A 16 -4.47 28.84 -23.31
N SER A 17 -5.20 29.80 -23.89
CA SER A 17 -5.93 30.86 -23.22
C SER A 17 -6.69 30.36 -21.97
N ALA A 18 -6.38 30.95 -20.81
CA ALA A 18 -7.13 30.75 -19.56
C ALA A 18 -8.44 31.58 -19.51
N ALA A 19 -8.86 32.18 -20.64
CA ALA A 19 -10.11 32.92 -20.75
C ALA A 19 -11.19 32.07 -21.43
N GLU A 20 -11.74 31.09 -20.73
CA GLU A 20 -12.97 30.37 -21.14
C GLU A 20 -13.58 29.62 -19.94
N TRP A 21 -13.92 30.37 -18.87
CA TRP A 21 -14.84 29.90 -17.83
C TRP A 21 -16.03 30.86 -17.74
N GLY A 22 -17.08 30.48 -18.47
CA GLY A 22 -18.50 30.76 -18.25
C GLY A 22 -18.93 32.07 -17.59
N ASP A 23 -19.25 33.05 -18.44
CA ASP A 23 -20.21 34.13 -18.16
C ASP A 23 -21.64 33.57 -18.03
N GLU A 24 -22.07 33.10 -16.86
CA GLU A 24 -23.50 32.92 -16.51
C GLU A 24 -23.73 33.02 -14.99
N ALA A 25 -23.82 34.23 -14.45
CA ALA A 25 -24.66 34.62 -13.30
C ALA A 25 -24.52 36.13 -13.02
N ASP A 26 -25.00 36.95 -13.94
CA ASP A 26 -25.32 38.36 -13.67
C ASP A 26 -26.58 38.41 -12.78
N GLY A 27 -26.46 39.04 -11.62
CA GLY A 27 -27.51 39.06 -10.60
C GLY A 27 -27.01 39.27 -9.17
N GLY A 28 -25.94 40.05 -8.97
CA GLY A 28 -25.46 40.50 -7.66
C GLY A 28 -25.42 42.01 -7.66
N GLN A 29 -26.32 42.63 -6.90
CA GLN A 29 -26.52 44.07 -6.80
C GLN A 29 -25.21 44.82 -6.62
N GLN A 30 -24.97 45.82 -7.49
CA GLN A 30 -24.30 47.03 -7.07
C GLN A 30 -25.06 47.54 -5.84
N GLU A 31 -24.50 47.30 -4.66
CA GLU A 31 -24.72 48.21 -3.56
C GLU A 31 -24.05 49.52 -3.98
N ASP A 32 -24.84 50.36 -4.64
CA ASP A 32 -24.72 51.80 -4.50
C ASP A 32 -24.73 52.08 -2.99
N ASP A 33 -23.54 52.09 -2.38
CA ASP A 33 -23.33 52.74 -1.10
C ASP A 33 -23.36 54.25 -1.34
N SER A 34 -24.55 54.73 -1.72
CA SER A 34 -25.07 55.99 -1.25
C SER A 34 -25.40 55.85 0.25
N GLY A 35 -24.37 55.58 1.04
CA GLY A 35 -24.35 55.60 2.49
C GLY A 35 -23.77 56.94 2.92
N GLU A 36 -24.53 57.66 3.71
CA GLU A 36 -24.15 58.90 4.36
C GLU A 36 -22.74 58.77 4.94
N GLY A 37 -21.80 59.62 4.49
CA GLY A 37 -20.38 59.49 4.79
C GLY A 37 -20.14 59.16 6.26
N GLU A 38 -19.49 58.02 6.52
CA GLU A 38 -19.05 57.64 7.86
C GLU A 38 -18.45 58.90 8.50
N ASP A 39 -19.03 59.32 9.64
CA ASP A 39 -18.55 60.49 10.35
C ASP A 39 -17.06 60.28 10.59
N ASP A 40 -16.22 61.22 10.14
CA ASP A 40 -14.77 61.15 10.33
C ASP A 40 -14.44 60.86 11.80
N ALA A 41 -15.29 61.29 12.73
CA ALA A 41 -15.20 60.98 14.16
C ALA A 41 -15.40 59.48 14.48
N GLU A 42 -16.33 58.77 13.83
CA GLU A 42 -16.54 57.33 14.01
C GLU A 42 -15.36 56.53 13.45
N VAL A 43 -14.88 56.88 12.25
CA VAL A 43 -13.69 56.26 11.63
C VAL A 43 -12.46 56.44 12.53
N GLN A 44 -12.27 57.66 13.07
CA GLN A 44 -11.22 57.94 14.02
C GLN A 44 -11.33 57.08 15.28
N GLN A 45 -12.54 56.98 15.87
CA GLN A 45 -12.75 56.17 17.08
C GLN A 45 -12.49 54.68 16.83
N GLU A 46 -12.92 54.13 15.71
CA GLU A 46 -12.67 52.73 15.34
C GLU A 46 -11.17 52.45 15.22
N CYS A 47 -10.43 53.33 14.54
CA CYS A 47 -8.98 53.19 14.39
C CYS A 47 -8.26 53.36 15.73
N LEU A 48 -8.65 54.33 16.56
CA LEU A 48 -8.09 54.53 17.90
C LEU A 48 -8.32 53.31 18.79
N HIS A 49 -9.49 52.67 18.69
CA HIS A 49 -9.76 51.42 19.40
C HIS A 49 -8.79 50.32 18.96
N LYS A 50 -8.57 50.15 17.66
CA LYS A 50 -7.58 49.19 17.13
C LYS A 50 -6.16 49.50 17.62
N PHE A 51 -5.72 50.76 17.55
CA PHE A 51 -4.40 51.17 18.04
C PHE A 51 -4.22 50.97 19.55
N SER A 52 -5.32 50.97 20.32
CA SER A 52 -5.30 50.67 21.76
C SER A 52 -5.19 49.18 22.09
N THR A 53 -5.28 48.30 21.08
CA THR A 53 -5.11 46.86 21.30
C THR A 53 -3.63 46.49 21.43
N ARG A 54 -3.38 45.46 22.23
CA ARG A 54 -2.03 44.99 22.57
C ARG A 54 -1.25 44.58 21.32
N ASP A 55 -0.04 45.10 21.17
CA ASP A 55 0.88 44.82 20.06
C ASP A 55 0.31 45.07 18.65
N TYR A 56 -0.72 45.91 18.51
CA TYR A 56 -1.35 46.19 17.20
C TYR A 56 -0.38 46.75 16.14
N ILE A 57 0.75 47.33 16.57
CA ILE A 57 1.82 47.77 15.69
C ILE A 57 2.41 46.62 14.84
N MET A 58 2.27 45.37 15.30
CA MET A 58 2.74 44.16 14.62
C MET A 58 1.67 43.53 13.71
N GLU A 59 0.44 44.07 13.69
CA GLU A 59 -0.64 43.52 12.87
C GLU A 59 -0.43 43.87 11.38
N PRO A 60 -0.64 42.94 10.43
CA PRO A 60 -0.44 43.19 9.00
C PRO A 60 -1.25 44.37 8.45
N SER A 61 -2.42 44.62 9.03
CA SER A 61 -3.34 45.69 8.62
C SER A 61 -2.94 47.09 9.11
N ILE A 62 -1.87 47.22 9.90
CA ILE A 62 -1.48 48.48 10.55
C ILE A 62 -1.39 49.64 9.56
N PHE A 63 -0.76 49.44 8.40
CA PHE A 63 -0.60 50.49 7.39
C PHE A 63 -1.94 50.95 6.78
N ASN A 64 -2.87 50.02 6.58
CA ASN A 64 -4.20 50.33 6.05
C ASN A 64 -5.02 51.10 7.10
N THR A 65 -4.97 50.68 8.37
CA THR A 65 -5.64 51.37 9.47
C THR A 65 -5.04 52.76 9.71
N LEU A 66 -3.70 52.91 9.63
CA LEU A 66 -3.03 54.21 9.69
C LEU A 66 -3.48 55.14 8.56
N LYS A 67 -3.54 54.62 7.33
CA LYS A 67 -3.99 55.40 6.17
C LYS A 67 -5.44 55.86 6.35
N ARG A 68 -6.34 54.98 6.78
CA ARG A 68 -7.76 55.30 7.04
C ARG A 68 -7.90 56.36 8.14
N TYR A 69 -7.15 56.23 9.24
CA TYR A 69 -7.14 57.20 10.33
C TYR A 69 -6.63 58.59 9.91
N PHE A 70 -5.54 58.66 9.15
CA PHE A 70 -5.01 59.93 8.67
C PHE A 70 -5.90 60.59 7.60
N GLN A 71 -6.58 59.79 6.78
CA GLN A 71 -7.57 60.30 5.82
C GLN A 71 -8.79 60.93 6.52
N ALA A 72 -9.21 60.39 7.66
CA ALA A 72 -10.27 60.96 8.50
C ALA A 72 -9.80 62.15 9.38
N GLY A 73 -8.56 62.65 9.22
CA GLY A 73 -8.06 63.82 9.96
C GLY A 73 -7.48 63.55 11.35
N GLY A 74 -7.20 62.29 11.68
CA GLY A 74 -6.66 61.88 12.98
C GLY A 74 -5.23 62.41 13.27
N SER A 75 -4.97 62.78 14.52
CA SER A 75 -3.65 63.28 14.96
C SER A 75 -2.60 62.15 15.07
N PRO A 76 -1.40 62.30 14.47
CA PRO A 76 -0.29 61.35 14.63
C PRO A 76 0.15 61.14 16.08
N GLU A 77 0.03 62.16 16.94
CA GLU A 77 0.44 62.09 18.34
C GLU A 77 -0.32 61.00 19.11
N ASN A 78 -1.64 60.92 18.88
CA ASN A 78 -2.50 59.91 19.52
C ASN A 78 -2.11 58.49 19.08
N VAL A 79 -1.79 58.29 17.80
CA VAL A 79 -1.39 56.98 17.27
C VAL A 79 -0.04 56.55 17.88
N ILE A 80 0.94 57.46 17.89
CA ILE A 80 2.26 57.19 18.46
C ILE A 80 2.15 56.85 19.94
N GLN A 81 1.31 57.58 20.69
CA GLN A 81 1.06 57.29 22.09
C GLN A 81 0.40 55.93 22.27
N LEU A 82 -0.70 55.66 21.57
CA LEU A 82 -1.44 54.40 21.73
C LEU A 82 -0.62 53.18 21.29
N LEU A 83 0.05 53.24 20.15
CA LEU A 83 0.88 52.12 19.69
C LEU A 83 2.10 51.90 20.58
N SER A 84 2.69 52.97 21.15
CA SER A 84 3.85 52.82 22.03
C SER A 84 3.47 52.32 23.43
N GLU A 85 2.36 52.83 24.00
CA GLU A 85 1.85 52.39 25.31
C GLU A 85 1.32 50.96 25.29
N ASN A 86 0.76 50.50 24.17
CA ASN A 86 0.19 49.16 24.04
C ASN A 86 1.12 48.13 23.41
N TYR A 87 2.35 48.51 23.05
CA TYR A 87 3.37 47.56 22.60
C TYR A 87 4.00 46.83 23.80
N THR A 88 3.80 45.52 23.86
CA THR A 88 4.32 44.63 24.90
C THR A 88 5.37 43.65 24.39
N ALA A 89 5.72 43.73 23.11
CA ALA A 89 6.80 42.97 22.47
C ALA A 89 6.64 41.44 22.59
N VAL A 90 5.40 40.93 22.45
CA VAL A 90 5.13 39.47 22.56
C VAL A 90 5.95 38.67 21.56
N ALA A 91 6.00 39.09 20.30
CA ALA A 91 6.76 38.40 19.25
C ALA A 91 8.26 38.32 19.58
N GLN A 92 8.84 39.41 20.09
CA GLN A 92 10.24 39.47 20.48
C GLN A 92 10.51 38.62 21.73
N THR A 93 9.56 38.56 22.65
CA THR A 93 9.64 37.68 23.82
C THR A 93 9.66 36.21 23.40
N VAL A 94 8.87 35.83 22.39
CA VAL A 94 8.90 34.47 21.81
C VAL A 94 10.27 34.17 21.19
N ASN A 95 10.86 35.11 20.44
CA ASN A 95 12.21 34.94 19.89
C ASN A 95 13.26 34.76 20.99
N LEU A 96 13.17 35.54 22.08
CA LEU A 96 14.07 35.41 23.22
C LEU A 96 13.92 34.04 23.92
N LEU A 97 12.68 33.55 24.07
CA LEU A 97 12.42 32.21 24.60
C LEU A 97 13.00 31.11 23.69
N ALA A 98 12.88 31.27 22.37
CA ALA A 98 13.50 30.35 21.41
C ALA A 98 15.03 30.34 21.54
N GLU A 99 15.66 31.52 21.66
CA GLU A 99 17.10 31.62 21.92
C GLU A 99 17.51 30.98 23.26
N TRP A 100 16.71 31.14 24.32
CA TRP A 100 16.96 30.51 25.61
C TRP A 100 16.86 28.99 25.53
N LEU A 101 15.87 28.44 24.82
CA LEU A 101 15.78 27.00 24.59
C LEU A 101 17.03 26.46 23.90
N ILE A 102 17.50 27.16 22.87
CA ILE A 102 18.74 26.80 22.16
C ILE A 102 19.94 26.85 23.12
N GLN A 103 20.07 27.90 23.94
CA GLN A 103 21.14 28.04 24.92
C GLN A 103 21.10 26.97 26.01
N THR A 104 19.92 26.45 26.37
CA THR A 104 19.76 25.34 27.32
C THR A 104 20.09 23.96 26.74
N GLY A 105 20.40 23.88 25.45
CA GLY A 105 20.83 22.65 24.78
C GLY A 105 19.78 22.00 23.88
N VAL A 106 18.62 22.63 23.66
CA VAL A 106 17.65 22.15 22.66
C VAL A 106 18.22 22.45 21.27
N GLU A 107 18.20 21.47 20.37
CA GLU A 107 18.68 21.68 19.01
C GLU A 107 17.82 22.75 18.30
N PRO A 108 18.43 23.71 17.58
CA PRO A 108 17.69 24.76 16.87
C PRO A 108 16.57 24.22 15.96
N VAL A 109 16.78 23.04 15.36
CA VAL A 109 15.80 22.36 14.51
C VAL A 109 14.53 22.02 15.29
N GLN A 110 14.65 21.50 16.52
CA GLN A 110 13.51 21.15 17.36
C GLN A 110 12.71 22.39 17.78
N VAL A 111 13.40 23.50 18.05
CA VAL A 111 12.75 24.78 18.39
C VAL A 111 11.97 25.31 17.18
N GLN A 112 12.58 25.27 15.98
CA GLN A 112 11.92 25.66 14.74
C GLN A 112 10.69 24.77 14.45
N GLU A 113 10.83 23.45 14.54
CA GLU A 113 9.72 22.51 14.37
C GLU A 113 8.58 22.77 15.36
N THR A 114 8.90 23.14 16.61
CA THR A 114 7.89 23.47 17.62
C THR A 114 7.06 24.69 17.19
N VAL A 115 7.71 25.74 16.68
CA VAL A 115 7.04 26.95 16.18
C VAL A 115 6.22 26.63 14.92
N GLU A 116 6.81 25.92 13.96
CA GLU A 116 6.12 25.51 12.72
C GLU A 116 4.89 24.66 13.00
N ASN A 117 4.99 23.67 13.90
CA ASN A 117 3.88 22.81 14.28
C ASN A 117 2.75 23.59 14.98
N HIS A 118 3.10 24.59 15.80
CA HIS A 118 2.10 25.44 16.43
C HIS A 118 1.38 26.32 15.41
N LEU A 119 2.12 26.98 14.51
CA LEU A 119 1.55 27.79 13.42
C LEU A 119 0.66 26.94 12.51
N LYS A 120 1.11 25.74 12.15
CA LYS A 120 0.33 24.77 11.38
C LYS A 120 -0.99 24.42 12.08
N SER A 121 -0.96 24.18 13.39
CA SER A 121 -2.17 23.87 14.17
C SER A 121 -3.14 25.06 14.20
N LEU A 122 -2.62 26.29 14.31
CA LEU A 122 -3.44 27.50 14.25
C LEU A 122 -4.06 27.71 12.88
N LEU A 123 -3.28 27.51 11.80
CA LEU A 123 -3.77 27.59 10.42
C LEU A 123 -4.89 26.58 10.18
N ILE A 124 -4.69 25.30 10.53
CA ILE A 124 -5.75 24.28 10.39
C ILE A 124 -7.01 24.66 11.16
N LYS A 125 -6.86 25.18 12.38
CA LYS A 125 -8.00 25.52 13.24
C LYS A 125 -8.81 26.73 12.76
N HIS A 126 -8.15 27.70 12.15
CA HIS A 126 -8.74 28.99 11.80
C HIS A 126 -8.83 29.24 10.29
N PHE A 127 -8.53 28.23 9.47
CA PHE A 127 -8.61 28.32 8.02
C PHE A 127 -10.05 28.62 7.58
N ASP A 128 -10.21 29.61 6.73
CA ASP A 128 -11.48 29.98 6.12
C ASP A 128 -11.32 29.87 4.59
N PRO A 129 -11.93 28.86 3.94
CA PRO A 129 -11.74 28.63 2.52
C PRO A 129 -12.21 29.81 1.66
N ARG A 130 -13.22 30.58 2.09
CA ARG A 130 -13.72 31.73 1.33
C ARG A 130 -12.72 32.88 1.31
N LYS A 131 -12.02 33.10 2.43
CA LYS A 131 -10.95 34.11 2.51
C LYS A 131 -9.70 33.66 1.75
N ALA A 132 -9.41 32.37 1.73
CA ALA A 132 -8.31 31.83 0.95
C ALA A 132 -8.56 32.01 -0.56
N ASP A 133 -9.78 31.73 -1.01
CA ASP A 133 -10.18 31.92 -2.40
C ASP A 133 -10.20 33.40 -2.80
N SER A 134 -10.61 34.30 -1.89
CA SER A 134 -10.63 35.74 -2.19
C SER A 134 -9.23 36.30 -2.49
N ILE A 135 -8.19 35.84 -1.77
CA ILE A 135 -6.79 36.22 -2.04
C ILE A 135 -6.41 35.86 -3.48
N PHE A 136 -6.84 34.69 -3.94
CA PHE A 136 -6.53 34.19 -5.28
C PHE A 136 -7.30 34.94 -6.37
N THR A 137 -8.55 35.31 -6.10
CA THR A 137 -9.37 36.05 -7.06
C THR A 137 -9.02 37.52 -7.15
N GLU A 138 -8.57 38.15 -6.06
CA GLU A 138 -8.26 39.58 -6.01
C GLU A 138 -6.87 39.92 -6.58
N GLU A 139 -5.84 39.11 -6.30
CA GLU A 139 -4.48 39.40 -6.76
C GLU A 139 -4.27 39.05 -8.24
N GLY A 140 -5.06 38.12 -8.81
CA GLY A 140 -5.01 37.72 -10.22
C GLY A 140 -3.74 36.95 -10.65
N GLU A 141 -2.70 36.94 -9.81
CA GLU A 141 -1.45 36.20 -9.99
C GLU A 141 -1.19 35.29 -8.79
N THR A 142 -0.35 34.27 -8.99
CA THR A 142 0.06 33.37 -7.90
C THR A 142 0.87 34.15 -6.85
N PRO A 143 0.48 34.16 -5.58
CA PRO A 143 1.21 34.91 -4.57
C PRO A 143 2.63 34.34 -4.35
N ALA A 144 3.65 35.19 -4.36
CA ALA A 144 5.05 34.76 -4.23
C ALA A 144 5.35 33.99 -2.91
N TRP A 145 4.61 34.27 -1.84
CA TRP A 145 4.73 33.54 -0.57
C TRP A 145 4.31 32.08 -0.70
N LEU A 146 3.40 31.76 -1.63
CA LEU A 146 2.92 30.40 -1.84
C LEU A 146 4.03 29.51 -2.39
N GLU A 147 4.79 30.00 -3.38
CA GLU A 147 5.95 29.29 -3.93
C GLU A 147 7.01 29.03 -2.86
N GLN A 148 7.25 30.00 -1.97
CA GLN A 148 8.17 29.85 -0.85
C GLN A 148 7.69 28.79 0.14
N MET A 149 6.39 28.76 0.46
CA MET A 149 5.83 27.73 1.34
C MET A 149 5.93 26.35 0.70
N ILE A 150 5.66 26.21 -0.60
CA ILE A 150 5.74 24.94 -1.33
C ILE A 150 7.15 24.34 -1.27
N ALA A 151 8.21 25.15 -1.18
CA ALA A 151 9.58 24.65 -1.05
C ALA A 151 9.82 23.80 0.21
N HIS A 152 9.01 23.97 1.26
CA HIS A 152 9.17 23.27 2.55
C HIS A 152 8.15 22.13 2.74
N THR A 153 8.64 20.96 3.13
CA THR A 153 7.81 19.75 3.35
C THR A 153 6.72 19.97 4.41
N THR A 154 7.01 20.68 5.50
CA THR A 154 6.06 20.94 6.60
C THR A 154 4.80 21.66 6.11
N TRP A 155 4.97 22.63 5.21
CA TRP A 155 3.90 23.44 4.64
C TRP A 155 3.17 22.73 3.51
N ARG A 156 3.85 21.89 2.71
CA ARG A 156 3.17 20.98 1.77
C ARG A 156 2.19 20.05 2.49
N ASP A 157 2.60 19.43 3.61
CA ASP A 157 1.70 18.60 4.43
C ASP A 157 0.54 19.40 5.03
N LEU A 158 0.75 20.68 5.36
CA LEU A 158 -0.37 21.56 5.76
C LEU A 158 -1.38 21.71 4.61
N PHE A 159 -0.92 22.02 3.39
CA PHE A 159 -1.81 22.19 2.24
C PHE A 159 -2.58 20.90 1.91
N TYR A 160 -1.95 19.74 2.02
CA TYR A 160 -2.65 18.46 1.82
C TYR A 160 -3.77 18.25 2.84
N LYS A 161 -3.51 18.50 4.13
CA LYS A 161 -4.52 18.39 5.20
C LYS A 161 -5.66 19.37 5.01
N LEU A 162 -5.35 20.61 4.61
CA LEU A 162 -6.37 21.61 4.33
C LEU A 162 -7.21 21.24 3.10
N ALA A 163 -6.58 20.75 2.03
CA ALA A 163 -7.27 20.34 0.80
C ALA A 163 -8.20 19.13 1.05
N GLU A 164 -7.78 18.20 1.91
CA GLU A 164 -8.64 17.09 2.31
C GLU A 164 -9.85 17.55 3.15
N ALA A 165 -9.64 18.53 4.03
CA ALA A 165 -10.72 19.11 4.85
C ALA A 165 -11.67 20.03 4.05
N HIS A 166 -11.16 20.70 3.02
CA HIS A 166 -11.87 21.70 2.21
C HIS A 166 -11.66 21.46 0.70
N PRO A 167 -12.21 20.37 0.14
CA PRO A 167 -11.96 19.96 -1.25
C PRO A 167 -12.48 20.96 -2.30
N ASP A 168 -13.46 21.79 -1.93
CA ASP A 168 -14.07 22.77 -2.84
C ASP A 168 -13.30 24.10 -2.92
N CYS A 169 -12.24 24.28 -2.11
CA CYS A 169 -11.45 25.52 -2.08
C CYS A 169 -10.55 25.61 -3.32
N LEU A 170 -10.77 26.64 -4.15
CA LEU A 170 -10.04 26.87 -5.40
C LEU A 170 -8.55 27.09 -5.15
N MET A 171 -8.20 27.86 -4.12
CA MET A 171 -6.82 28.16 -3.75
C MET A 171 -6.06 26.88 -3.38
N LEU A 172 -6.66 26.00 -2.59
CA LEU A 172 -6.03 24.73 -2.19
C LEU A 172 -5.89 23.79 -3.39
N ASN A 173 -6.90 23.72 -4.24
CA ASN A 173 -6.87 22.94 -5.48
C ASN A 173 -5.78 23.44 -6.43
N PHE A 174 -5.60 24.75 -6.57
CA PHE A 174 -4.52 25.34 -7.35
C PHE A 174 -3.15 25.09 -6.69
N THR A 175 -3.06 25.19 -5.36
CA THR A 175 -1.83 24.93 -4.61
C THR A 175 -1.35 23.49 -4.79
N VAL A 176 -2.26 22.51 -4.73
CA VAL A 176 -1.94 21.09 -4.99
C VAL A 176 -1.40 20.90 -6.41
N LYS A 177 -1.94 21.62 -7.40
CA LYS A 177 -1.40 21.65 -8.76
C LYS A 177 0.02 22.22 -8.80
N LEU A 178 0.26 23.38 -8.18
CA LEU A 178 1.60 23.98 -8.10
C LEU A 178 2.61 23.06 -7.41
N ILE A 179 2.23 22.38 -6.33
CA ILE A 179 3.07 21.40 -5.65
C ILE A 179 3.46 20.26 -6.61
N SER A 180 2.51 19.80 -7.42
CA SER A 180 2.75 18.79 -8.47
C SER A 180 3.58 19.32 -9.64
N ASP A 181 3.52 20.60 -9.96
CA ASP A 181 4.34 21.25 -11.00
C ASP A 181 5.77 21.50 -10.53
N ALA A 182 5.95 21.76 -9.23
CA ALA A 182 7.26 21.89 -8.59
C ALA A 182 8.00 20.55 -8.42
N GLY A 183 7.39 19.41 -8.77
CA GLY A 183 8.01 18.10 -8.75
C GLY A 183 7.78 17.28 -7.47
N TYR A 184 6.95 17.75 -6.54
CA TYR A 184 6.66 17.07 -5.27
C TYR A 184 5.44 16.14 -5.32
N GLN A 185 5.00 15.71 -6.51
CA GLN A 185 3.81 14.86 -6.66
C GLN A 185 3.89 13.52 -5.92
N GLY A 186 5.09 13.01 -5.63
CA GLY A 186 5.28 11.76 -4.90
C GLY A 186 4.79 11.81 -3.45
N GLU A 187 4.65 13.00 -2.87
CA GLU A 187 4.18 13.21 -1.50
C GLU A 187 2.64 13.28 -1.40
N ILE A 188 1.94 13.36 -2.53
CA ILE A 188 0.48 13.54 -2.60
C ILE A 188 -0.21 12.16 -2.50
N THR A 189 -0.14 11.49 -1.34
CA THR A 189 -0.53 10.07 -1.22
C THR A 189 -1.97 9.80 -0.74
N SER A 190 -2.86 10.79 -0.66
CA SER A 190 -4.25 10.58 -0.23
C SER A 190 -5.23 11.72 -0.47
N VAL A 191 -4.78 12.84 -1.04
CA VAL A 191 -5.62 14.05 -1.13
C VAL A 191 -6.74 13.81 -2.15
N SER A 192 -8.00 13.86 -1.69
CA SER A 192 -9.20 13.77 -2.53
C SER A 192 -9.16 14.74 -3.71
N THR A 193 -8.68 15.97 -3.48
CA THR A 193 -8.38 16.98 -4.50
C THR A 193 -7.51 16.46 -5.64
N ALA A 194 -6.46 15.70 -5.34
CA ALA A 194 -5.56 15.17 -6.36
C ALA A 194 -6.28 14.18 -7.29
N CYS A 195 -7.31 13.51 -6.80
CA CYS A 195 -8.15 12.59 -7.57
C CYS A 195 -9.17 13.31 -8.47
N GLN A 196 -9.48 14.58 -8.19
CA GLN A 196 -10.41 15.39 -8.98
C GLN A 196 -9.73 16.07 -10.18
N GLN A 197 -8.45 16.39 -10.06
CA GLN A 197 -7.67 16.99 -11.16
C GLN A 197 -6.90 15.92 -11.93
N LEU A 198 -7.33 15.66 -13.18
CA LEU A 198 -6.74 14.60 -14.02
C LEU A 198 -5.21 14.74 -14.19
N GLU A 199 -4.72 15.97 -14.35
CA GLU A 199 -3.29 16.23 -14.52
C GLU A 199 -2.47 15.84 -13.28
N VAL A 200 -2.93 16.25 -12.09
CA VAL A 200 -2.29 15.89 -10.81
C VAL A 200 -2.40 14.38 -10.61
N PHE A 201 -3.59 13.80 -10.74
CA PHE A 201 -3.81 12.36 -10.59
C PHE A 201 -2.88 11.54 -11.47
N SER A 202 -2.73 11.92 -12.74
CA SER A 202 -1.88 11.21 -13.70
C SER A 202 -0.40 11.24 -13.30
N ARG A 203 0.08 12.38 -12.79
CA ARG A 203 1.47 12.52 -12.33
C ARG A 203 1.74 11.71 -11.06
N VAL A 204 0.82 11.76 -10.09
CA VAL A 204 0.90 10.96 -8.85
C VAL A 204 0.86 9.47 -9.17
N LEU A 205 -0.10 9.04 -10.01
CA LEU A 205 -0.23 7.65 -10.49
C LEU A 205 1.08 7.17 -11.12
N ARG A 206 1.70 7.98 -11.99
CA ARG A 206 2.99 7.66 -12.62
C ARG A 206 4.11 7.46 -11.59
N THR A 207 4.25 8.39 -10.64
CA THR A 207 5.31 8.28 -9.62
C THR A 207 5.10 7.09 -8.70
N SER A 208 3.87 6.86 -8.23
CA SER A 208 3.57 5.71 -7.37
C SER A 208 3.78 4.38 -8.09
N LEU A 209 3.38 4.27 -9.36
CA LEU A 209 3.67 3.09 -10.17
C LEU A 209 5.17 2.86 -10.34
N ALA A 210 5.96 3.91 -10.60
CA ALA A 210 7.41 3.80 -10.68
C ALA A 210 8.02 3.32 -9.35
N THR A 211 7.61 3.90 -8.22
CA THR A 211 8.06 3.49 -6.89
C THR A 211 7.74 2.03 -6.57
N ILE A 212 6.56 1.53 -6.98
CA ILE A 212 6.19 0.13 -6.80
C ILE A 212 7.04 -0.78 -7.70
N LEU A 213 7.24 -0.41 -8.97
CA LEU A 213 8.01 -1.21 -9.93
C LEU A 213 9.49 -1.29 -9.57
N ASP A 214 10.11 -0.17 -9.18
CA ASP A 214 11.52 -0.11 -8.77
C ASP A 214 11.77 -0.89 -7.48
N GLY A 215 10.76 -0.98 -6.64
CA GLY A 215 10.81 -1.68 -5.36
C GLY A 215 10.59 -3.20 -5.41
N GLY A 216 10.12 -3.73 -6.54
CA GLY A 216 9.83 -5.16 -6.70
C GLY A 216 8.74 -5.69 -5.75
N GLU A 217 8.75 -7.00 -5.53
CA GLU A 217 7.71 -7.70 -4.75
C GLU A 217 7.74 -7.33 -3.26
N GLU A 218 8.90 -6.98 -2.70
CA GLU A 218 9.04 -6.58 -1.29
C GLU A 218 8.34 -5.24 -1.00
N ASN A 219 8.54 -4.24 -1.87
CA ASN A 219 7.89 -2.94 -1.72
C ASN A 219 6.42 -2.96 -2.17
N LEU A 220 5.98 -4.00 -2.89
CA LEU A 220 4.58 -4.14 -3.26
C LEU A 220 3.69 -4.19 -2.01
N GLU A 221 4.02 -5.00 -1.01
CA GLU A 221 3.23 -5.11 0.23
C GLU A 221 3.18 -3.78 1.01
N LYS A 222 4.29 -3.04 1.02
CA LYS A 222 4.42 -1.76 1.73
C LYS A 222 3.66 -0.62 1.04
N ASN A 223 3.82 -0.46 -0.27
CA ASN A 223 3.37 0.72 -1.00
C ASN A 223 1.99 0.53 -1.67
N LEU A 224 1.57 -0.71 -1.90
CA LEU A 224 0.27 -1.01 -2.51
C LEU A 224 -0.91 -0.42 -1.74
N PRO A 225 -1.00 -0.45 -0.40
CA PRO A 225 -2.17 0.08 0.30
C PRO A 225 -2.39 1.58 0.06
N GLU A 226 -1.34 2.39 -0.01
CA GLU A 226 -1.44 3.83 -0.29
C GLU A 226 -1.84 4.07 -1.74
N PHE A 227 -1.17 3.39 -2.67
CA PHE A 227 -1.51 3.44 -4.09
C PHE A 227 -2.95 3.01 -4.37
N ALA A 228 -3.38 1.90 -3.77
CA ALA A 228 -4.72 1.36 -3.96
C ALA A 228 -5.80 2.24 -3.31
N LYS A 229 -5.53 2.89 -2.17
CA LYS A 229 -6.44 3.90 -1.59
C LYS A 229 -6.69 5.06 -2.56
N MET A 230 -5.63 5.58 -3.18
CA MET A 230 -5.74 6.66 -4.17
C MET A 230 -6.52 6.19 -5.41
N VAL A 231 -6.16 5.04 -5.98
CA VAL A 231 -6.81 4.52 -7.20
C VAL A 231 -8.28 4.16 -6.96
N CYS A 232 -8.59 3.55 -5.82
CA CYS A 232 -9.94 3.13 -5.43
C CYS A 232 -10.75 4.24 -4.75
N HIS A 233 -10.29 5.49 -4.75
CA HIS A 233 -11.03 6.61 -4.17
C HIS A 233 -12.36 6.85 -4.88
N GLY A 234 -12.37 6.79 -6.22
CA GLY A 234 -13.56 6.86 -7.05
C GLY A 234 -13.59 5.80 -8.14
N GLU A 235 -14.78 5.50 -8.66
CA GLU A 235 -14.92 4.52 -9.75
C GLU A 235 -14.25 5.01 -11.04
N HIS A 236 -14.30 6.32 -11.32
CA HIS A 236 -13.62 6.92 -12.47
C HIS A 236 -12.10 6.89 -12.36
N THR A 237 -11.52 7.08 -11.16
CA THR A 237 -10.08 7.00 -10.93
C THR A 237 -9.60 5.56 -11.08
N TYR A 238 -10.40 4.61 -10.58
CA TYR A 238 -10.17 3.19 -10.76
C TYR A 238 -10.17 2.81 -12.25
N LEU A 239 -11.19 3.24 -13.00
CA LEU A 239 -11.27 2.99 -14.44
C LEU A 239 -10.07 3.57 -15.19
N PHE A 240 -9.70 4.82 -14.92
CA PHE A 240 -8.55 5.47 -15.54
C PHE A 240 -7.24 4.71 -15.23
N ALA A 241 -6.98 4.40 -13.96
CA ALA A 241 -5.77 3.68 -13.57
C ALA A 241 -5.70 2.28 -14.18
N GLN A 242 -6.81 1.52 -14.17
CA GLN A 242 -6.87 0.19 -14.78
C GLN A 242 -6.73 0.25 -16.31
N ALA A 243 -7.26 1.29 -16.97
CA ALA A 243 -7.05 1.49 -18.40
C ALA A 243 -5.56 1.73 -18.71
N MET A 244 -4.89 2.60 -17.94
CA MET A 244 -3.45 2.84 -18.08
C MET A 244 -2.65 1.55 -17.84
N MET A 245 -2.93 0.83 -16.76
CA MET A 245 -2.26 -0.44 -16.46
C MET A 245 -2.53 -1.51 -17.53
N SER A 246 -3.73 -1.53 -18.13
CA SER A 246 -4.06 -2.46 -19.22
C SER A 246 -3.25 -2.17 -20.48
N VAL A 247 -3.08 -0.90 -20.85
CA VAL A 247 -2.22 -0.49 -21.98
C VAL A 247 -0.76 -0.86 -21.71
N LEU A 248 -0.24 -0.52 -20.53
CA LEU A 248 1.14 -0.84 -20.14
C LEU A 248 1.41 -2.35 -20.06
N ALA A 249 0.41 -3.15 -19.66
CA ALA A 249 0.53 -4.59 -19.57
C ALA A 249 0.57 -5.31 -20.93
N GLN A 250 0.34 -4.61 -22.05
CA GLN A 250 0.48 -5.17 -23.40
C GLN A 250 1.94 -5.34 -23.81
N GLU A 251 2.87 -4.65 -23.15
CA GLU A 251 4.30 -4.77 -23.41
C GLU A 251 4.83 -6.13 -22.93
N GLU A 252 5.45 -6.90 -23.83
CA GLU A 252 6.01 -8.22 -23.50
C GLU A 252 7.17 -8.10 -22.49
N GLN A 253 7.88 -6.98 -22.51
CA GLN A 253 9.00 -6.69 -21.61
C GLN A 253 8.51 -5.93 -20.38
N GLY A 254 8.32 -6.66 -19.26
CA GLY A 254 7.96 -6.06 -17.96
C GLY A 254 6.47 -5.80 -17.73
N GLY A 255 5.62 -5.91 -18.75
CA GLY A 255 4.17 -5.72 -18.60
C GLY A 255 3.50 -6.69 -17.62
N SER A 256 4.11 -7.84 -17.34
CA SER A 256 3.65 -8.78 -16.31
C SER A 256 3.65 -8.19 -14.88
N ALA A 257 4.63 -7.33 -14.56
CA ALA A 257 4.69 -6.65 -13.27
C ALA A 257 3.54 -5.64 -13.14
N VAL A 258 3.25 -4.88 -14.21
CA VAL A 258 2.10 -3.96 -14.23
C VAL A 258 0.78 -4.71 -14.11
N ARG A 259 0.64 -5.84 -14.82
CA ARG A 259 -0.52 -6.72 -14.70
C ARG A 259 -0.71 -7.24 -13.27
N ARG A 260 0.39 -7.56 -12.57
CA ARG A 260 0.34 -7.95 -11.15
C ARG A 260 -0.18 -6.82 -10.28
N ILE A 261 0.34 -5.60 -10.43
CA ILE A 261 -0.14 -4.43 -9.69
C ILE A 261 -1.64 -4.21 -9.93
N ALA A 262 -2.08 -4.28 -11.18
CA ALA A 262 -3.49 -4.14 -11.55
C ALA A 262 -4.40 -5.17 -10.85
N GLN A 263 -3.93 -6.41 -10.72
CA GLN A 263 -4.65 -7.48 -10.02
C GLN A 263 -4.70 -7.28 -8.50
N GLU A 264 -3.62 -6.76 -7.90
CA GLU A 264 -3.59 -6.44 -6.48
C GLU A 264 -4.51 -5.25 -6.16
N VAL A 265 -4.54 -4.22 -7.02
CA VAL A 265 -5.51 -3.12 -6.91
C VAL A 265 -6.94 -3.62 -7.05
N GLN A 266 -7.20 -4.54 -7.98
CA GLN A 266 -8.51 -5.18 -8.13
C GLN A 266 -8.90 -5.96 -6.86
N ARG A 267 -7.97 -6.71 -6.26
CA ARG A 267 -8.19 -7.41 -5.00
C ARG A 267 -8.55 -6.44 -3.87
N PHE A 268 -7.78 -5.35 -3.74
CA PHE A 268 -8.04 -4.31 -2.74
C PHE A 268 -9.42 -3.67 -2.93
N ALA A 269 -9.83 -3.37 -4.17
CA ALA A 269 -11.16 -2.85 -4.48
C ALA A 269 -12.27 -3.82 -4.02
N GLN A 270 -12.10 -5.11 -4.28
CA GLN A 270 -13.04 -6.15 -3.84
C GLN A 270 -13.11 -6.26 -2.31
N GLU A 271 -11.98 -6.20 -1.61
CA GLU A 271 -11.92 -6.19 -0.14
C GLU A 271 -12.59 -4.96 0.47
N LYS A 272 -12.57 -3.82 -0.23
CA LYS A 272 -13.30 -2.59 0.15
C LYS A 272 -14.79 -2.63 -0.23
N GLY A 273 -15.28 -3.69 -0.87
CA GLY A 273 -16.67 -3.87 -1.23
C GLY A 273 -17.08 -3.21 -2.56
N HIS A 274 -16.12 -2.79 -3.40
CA HIS A 274 -16.40 -2.28 -4.73
C HIS A 274 -16.55 -3.43 -5.74
N ASP A 275 -17.62 -3.41 -6.56
CA ASP A 275 -17.75 -4.33 -7.70
C ASP A 275 -16.93 -3.84 -8.89
N ALA A 276 -15.62 -4.09 -8.85
CA ALA A 276 -14.71 -3.76 -9.95
C ALA A 276 -14.70 -4.80 -11.09
N SER A 277 -15.50 -5.87 -10.98
CA SER A 277 -15.40 -7.02 -11.87
C SER A 277 -15.78 -6.67 -13.32
N GLN A 278 -16.78 -5.80 -13.49
CA GLN A 278 -17.26 -5.39 -14.80
C GLN A 278 -16.20 -4.57 -15.55
N ILE A 279 -15.51 -3.66 -14.86
CA ILE A 279 -14.42 -2.86 -15.41
C ILE A 279 -13.28 -3.78 -15.86
N THR A 280 -12.87 -4.73 -15.02
CA THR A 280 -11.81 -5.69 -15.36
C THR A 280 -12.16 -6.50 -16.62
N LEU A 281 -13.40 -6.94 -16.75
CA LEU A 281 -13.84 -7.71 -17.92
C LEU A 281 -13.97 -6.84 -19.18
N ALA A 282 -14.39 -5.58 -19.03
CA ALA A 282 -14.50 -4.63 -20.14
C ALA A 282 -13.13 -4.20 -20.70
N LEU A 283 -12.12 -4.07 -19.83
CA LEU A 283 -10.75 -3.73 -20.21
C LEU A 283 -9.96 -4.90 -20.83
N GLY A 284 -10.45 -6.13 -20.68
CA GLY A 284 -9.86 -7.31 -21.27
C GLY A 284 -10.36 -7.60 -22.68
N THR A 285 -9.77 -8.62 -23.32
CA THR A 285 -10.27 -9.20 -24.58
C THR A 285 -11.58 -10.00 -24.41
N ALA A 286 -11.97 -10.21 -23.15
CA ALA A 286 -13.14 -10.98 -22.71
C ALA A 286 -14.44 -10.57 -23.38
N ALA A 287 -14.63 -9.26 -23.61
CA ALA A 287 -15.82 -8.71 -24.25
C ALA A 287 -16.07 -9.28 -25.66
N SER A 288 -15.04 -9.79 -26.33
CA SER A 288 -15.15 -10.47 -27.64
C SER A 288 -15.93 -11.79 -27.59
N TYR A 289 -16.14 -12.35 -26.38
CA TYR A 289 -16.88 -13.58 -26.13
C TYR A 289 -18.04 -13.32 -25.15
N PRO A 290 -19.13 -12.66 -25.59
CA PRO A 290 -20.13 -12.07 -24.69
C PRO A 290 -20.74 -13.05 -23.70
N ARG A 291 -21.02 -14.29 -24.12
CA ARG A 291 -21.62 -15.31 -23.24
C ARG A 291 -20.67 -15.77 -22.12
N ALA A 292 -19.39 -15.96 -22.43
CA ALA A 292 -18.40 -16.34 -21.43
C ALA A 292 -18.10 -15.17 -20.49
N CYS A 293 -18.00 -13.96 -21.04
CA CYS A 293 -17.83 -12.73 -20.28
C CYS A 293 -19.00 -12.48 -19.31
N GLN A 294 -20.24 -12.65 -19.77
CA GLN A 294 -21.44 -12.50 -18.93
C GLN A 294 -21.47 -13.51 -17.79
N ALA A 295 -21.18 -14.79 -18.07
CA ALA A 295 -21.14 -15.83 -17.05
C ALA A 295 -20.03 -15.56 -16.01
N LEU A 296 -18.86 -15.12 -16.47
CA LEU A 296 -17.74 -14.77 -15.60
C LEU A 296 -18.05 -13.53 -14.74
N GLY A 297 -18.61 -12.48 -15.34
CA GLY A 297 -19.01 -11.27 -14.63
C GLY A 297 -20.07 -11.52 -13.57
N ALA A 298 -21.07 -12.36 -13.88
CA ALA A 298 -22.09 -12.75 -12.91
C ALA A 298 -21.51 -13.51 -11.70
N MET A 299 -20.54 -14.41 -11.92
CA MET A 299 -19.88 -15.14 -10.82
C MET A 299 -18.93 -14.26 -10.01
N LEU A 300 -18.17 -13.37 -10.67
CA LEU A 300 -17.24 -12.45 -10.01
C LEU A 300 -17.98 -11.39 -9.17
N SER A 301 -19.01 -10.75 -9.74
CA SER A 301 -19.83 -9.75 -9.05
C SER A 301 -20.53 -10.34 -7.81
N LYS A 302 -20.98 -11.60 -7.88
CA LYS A 302 -21.56 -12.33 -6.73
C LYS A 302 -20.52 -12.87 -5.74
N GLY A 303 -19.25 -12.94 -6.12
CA GLY A 303 -18.21 -13.60 -5.33
C GLY A 303 -18.46 -15.10 -5.10
N ALA A 304 -19.14 -15.79 -6.01
CA ALA A 304 -19.47 -17.21 -5.85
C ALA A 304 -19.65 -17.94 -7.20
N LEU A 305 -19.18 -19.18 -7.27
CA LEU A 305 -19.43 -20.06 -8.41
C LEU A 305 -20.85 -20.63 -8.36
N ASN A 306 -21.51 -20.69 -9.53
CA ASN A 306 -22.80 -21.36 -9.64
C ASN A 306 -22.80 -22.42 -10.75
N PRO A 307 -23.54 -23.54 -10.60
CA PRO A 307 -23.47 -24.65 -11.55
C PRO A 307 -23.94 -24.31 -12.97
N ALA A 308 -24.84 -23.33 -13.13
CA ALA A 308 -25.38 -22.93 -14.41
C ALA A 308 -24.30 -22.23 -15.25
N ASP A 309 -23.67 -21.19 -14.72
CA ASP A 309 -22.60 -20.44 -15.39
C ASP A 309 -21.35 -21.30 -15.62
N ILE A 310 -20.99 -22.17 -14.66
CA ILE A 310 -19.91 -23.15 -14.88
C ILE A 310 -20.24 -24.12 -16.02
N THR A 311 -21.51 -24.53 -16.17
CA THR A 311 -21.90 -25.39 -17.29
C THR A 311 -21.82 -24.65 -18.63
N VAL A 312 -22.13 -23.35 -18.66
CA VAL A 312 -21.95 -22.50 -19.85
C VAL A 312 -20.47 -22.44 -20.23
N LEU A 313 -19.59 -22.09 -19.29
CA LEU A 313 -18.15 -22.03 -19.53
C LEU A 313 -17.60 -23.40 -19.97
N PHE A 314 -17.98 -24.47 -19.28
CA PHE A 314 -17.56 -25.84 -19.62
C PHE A 314 -17.90 -26.18 -21.08
N LYS A 315 -19.13 -25.92 -21.52
CA LYS A 315 -19.54 -26.18 -22.90
C LYS A 315 -18.69 -25.39 -23.91
N MET A 316 -18.30 -24.16 -23.58
CA MET A 316 -17.49 -23.32 -24.47
C MET A 316 -16.03 -23.80 -24.53
N PHE A 317 -15.39 -24.08 -23.39
CA PHE A 317 -13.99 -24.51 -23.33
C PHE A 317 -13.73 -25.94 -23.81
N THR A 318 -14.76 -26.80 -23.81
CA THR A 318 -14.68 -28.15 -24.39
C THR A 318 -15.02 -28.17 -25.89
N SER A 319 -15.48 -27.06 -26.47
CA SER A 319 -15.80 -26.99 -27.90
C SER A 319 -14.55 -27.02 -28.80
N MET A 320 -14.76 -27.16 -30.11
CA MET A 320 -13.67 -27.12 -31.11
C MET A 320 -12.99 -25.75 -31.20
N ASP A 321 -13.71 -24.67 -30.87
CA ASP A 321 -13.19 -23.31 -30.86
C ASP A 321 -13.41 -22.67 -29.48
N PRO A 322 -12.58 -23.01 -28.48
CA PRO A 322 -12.72 -22.50 -27.14
C PRO A 322 -12.37 -21.01 -27.07
N PRO A 323 -12.91 -20.23 -26.12
CA PRO A 323 -12.42 -18.87 -25.87
C PRO A 323 -10.91 -18.85 -25.52
N PRO A 324 -10.23 -17.69 -25.63
CA PRO A 324 -8.87 -17.52 -25.16
C PRO A 324 -8.71 -17.94 -23.70
N VAL A 325 -7.64 -18.67 -23.38
CA VAL A 325 -7.43 -19.20 -22.02
C VAL A 325 -7.27 -18.08 -20.97
N GLU A 326 -6.78 -16.91 -21.39
CA GLU A 326 -6.63 -15.74 -20.52
C GLU A 326 -7.95 -15.31 -19.85
N LEU A 327 -9.09 -15.60 -20.49
CA LEU A 327 -10.42 -15.25 -19.98
C LEU A 327 -10.72 -15.93 -18.64
N ILE A 328 -10.20 -17.13 -18.42
CA ILE A 328 -10.38 -17.89 -17.17
C ILE A 328 -9.15 -17.84 -16.27
N ARG A 329 -8.11 -17.09 -16.63
CA ARG A 329 -6.90 -16.85 -15.82
C ARG A 329 -6.99 -15.53 -15.05
N VAL A 330 -8.18 -15.23 -14.53
CA VAL A 330 -8.42 -14.11 -13.62
C VAL A 330 -8.20 -14.62 -12.19
N PRO A 331 -7.25 -14.08 -11.41
CA PRO A 331 -6.95 -14.60 -10.07
C PRO A 331 -8.16 -14.68 -9.14
N ALA A 332 -9.01 -13.64 -9.14
CA ALA A 332 -10.25 -13.63 -8.36
C ALA A 332 -11.18 -14.80 -8.74
N PHE A 333 -11.26 -15.16 -10.03
CA PHE A 333 -12.07 -16.29 -10.47
C PHE A 333 -11.48 -17.63 -10.00
N LEU A 334 -10.16 -17.80 -10.07
CA LEU A 334 -9.48 -19.00 -9.59
C LEU A 334 -9.57 -19.15 -8.07
N ASP A 335 -9.57 -18.06 -7.32
CA ASP A 335 -9.78 -18.09 -5.87
C ASP A 335 -11.18 -18.60 -5.51
N LEU A 336 -12.22 -18.25 -6.28
CA LEU A 336 -13.56 -18.83 -6.11
C LEU A 336 -13.56 -20.36 -6.31
N PHE A 337 -12.71 -20.90 -7.19
CA PHE A 337 -12.53 -22.35 -7.29
C PHE A 337 -11.82 -22.93 -6.07
N MET A 338 -10.80 -22.24 -5.53
CA MET A 338 -10.14 -22.68 -4.31
C MET A 338 -11.16 -22.82 -3.17
N GLN A 339 -12.00 -21.79 -2.98
CA GLN A 339 -13.05 -21.79 -1.98
C GLN A 339 -14.11 -22.89 -2.23
N SER A 340 -14.52 -23.10 -3.47
CA SER A 340 -15.57 -24.08 -3.79
C SER A 340 -15.09 -25.53 -3.78
N LEU A 341 -13.80 -25.80 -4.04
CA LEU A 341 -13.26 -27.16 -4.18
C LEU A 341 -12.40 -27.61 -2.99
N PHE A 342 -11.75 -26.70 -2.27
CA PHE A 342 -10.77 -27.08 -1.25
C PHE A 342 -11.15 -26.62 0.16
N LYS A 343 -12.14 -25.75 0.32
CA LYS A 343 -12.58 -25.32 1.65
C LYS A 343 -13.25 -26.48 2.41
N PRO A 344 -12.83 -26.77 3.66
CA PRO A 344 -13.55 -27.72 4.52
C PRO A 344 -15.03 -27.35 4.62
N GLY A 345 -15.91 -28.33 4.52
CA GLY A 345 -17.36 -28.18 4.58
C GLY A 345 -18.04 -27.71 3.30
N ALA A 346 -17.29 -27.30 2.27
CA ALA A 346 -17.87 -26.86 1.00
C ALA A 346 -18.53 -28.03 0.26
N ARG A 347 -19.84 -27.94 0.05
CA ARG A 347 -20.61 -28.95 -0.69
C ARG A 347 -20.71 -28.57 -2.15
N ILE A 348 -20.07 -29.35 -3.02
CA ILE A 348 -20.24 -29.26 -4.46
C ILE A 348 -21.29 -30.27 -4.94
N ASN A 349 -22.13 -29.85 -5.90
CA ASN A 349 -23.04 -30.78 -6.57
C ASN A 349 -22.23 -31.80 -7.39
N GLN A 350 -22.37 -33.09 -7.06
CA GLN A 350 -21.64 -34.18 -7.70
C GLN A 350 -21.86 -34.25 -9.21
N ASP A 351 -23.05 -33.88 -9.71
CA ASP A 351 -23.37 -33.89 -11.14
C ASP A 351 -22.56 -32.85 -11.94
N HIS A 352 -22.09 -31.79 -11.27
CA HIS A 352 -21.32 -30.71 -11.90
C HIS A 352 -19.85 -30.74 -11.52
N LYS A 353 -19.44 -31.51 -10.52
CA LYS A 353 -18.07 -31.57 -10.00
C LYS A 353 -16.99 -31.73 -11.07
N HIS A 354 -17.17 -32.67 -12.00
CA HIS A 354 -16.23 -32.90 -13.09
C HIS A 354 -16.04 -31.65 -13.98
N LYS A 355 -17.07 -30.81 -14.13
CA LYS A 355 -17.01 -29.57 -14.91
C LYS A 355 -16.16 -28.52 -14.20
N TYR A 356 -16.30 -28.39 -12.87
CA TYR A 356 -15.51 -27.46 -12.08
C TYR A 356 -14.02 -27.83 -12.16
N ILE A 357 -13.71 -29.11 -11.94
CA ILE A 357 -12.35 -29.64 -12.02
C ILE A 357 -11.77 -29.43 -13.43
N HIS A 358 -12.55 -29.69 -14.48
CA HIS A 358 -12.10 -29.49 -15.86
C HIS A 358 -11.78 -28.03 -16.17
N ILE A 359 -12.62 -27.08 -15.75
CA ILE A 359 -12.36 -25.65 -15.97
C ILE A 359 -11.10 -25.19 -15.23
N LEU A 360 -10.95 -25.58 -13.96
CA LEU A 360 -9.76 -25.24 -13.18
C LEU A 360 -8.49 -25.84 -13.81
N ALA A 361 -8.53 -27.11 -14.19
CA ALA A 361 -7.42 -27.77 -14.86
C ALA A 361 -7.11 -27.11 -16.22
N TYR A 362 -8.13 -26.72 -16.99
CA TYR A 362 -7.95 -26.03 -18.26
C TYR A 362 -7.24 -24.69 -18.06
N ALA A 363 -7.66 -23.90 -17.07
CA ALA A 363 -7.02 -22.63 -16.75
C ALA A 363 -5.54 -22.81 -16.38
N ALA A 364 -5.22 -23.86 -15.62
CA ALA A 364 -3.87 -24.12 -15.12
C ALA A 364 -2.93 -24.75 -16.16
N SER A 365 -3.40 -25.65 -17.03
CA SER A 365 -2.52 -26.51 -17.83
C SER A 365 -2.49 -26.20 -19.33
N VAL A 366 -3.51 -25.54 -19.88
CA VAL A 366 -3.60 -25.36 -21.35
C VAL A 366 -2.66 -24.26 -21.81
N VAL A 367 -1.87 -24.55 -22.85
CA VAL A 367 -0.94 -23.59 -23.44
C VAL A 367 -1.41 -23.24 -24.86
N GLU A 368 -1.60 -21.94 -25.10
CA GLU A 368 -1.96 -21.41 -26.41
C GLU A 368 -0.76 -20.73 -27.06
N THR A 369 -0.59 -20.91 -28.37
CA THR A 369 0.40 -20.15 -29.14
C THR A 369 -0.32 -19.13 -30.02
N TRP A 370 0.01 -17.86 -29.82
CA TRP A 370 -0.59 -16.74 -30.55
C TRP A 370 0.43 -16.14 -31.54
N LYS A 371 -0.01 -15.80 -32.74
CA LYS A 371 0.77 -15.02 -33.71
C LYS A 371 -0.12 -13.95 -34.33
N LYS A 372 0.26 -12.67 -34.21
CA LYS A 372 -0.52 -11.52 -34.73
C LYS A 372 -2.01 -11.60 -34.34
N ASN A 373 -2.30 -11.78 -33.05
CA ASN A 373 -3.64 -11.91 -32.46
C ASN A 373 -4.50 -13.06 -33.04
N LYS A 374 -3.89 -14.08 -33.64
CA LYS A 374 -4.56 -15.32 -34.03
C LYS A 374 -3.95 -16.51 -33.32
N ARG A 375 -4.81 -17.33 -32.72
CA ARG A 375 -4.40 -18.58 -32.05
C ARG A 375 -4.02 -19.63 -33.10
N VAL A 376 -2.79 -20.10 -33.04
CA VAL A 376 -2.21 -21.06 -34.00
C VAL A 376 -2.38 -22.50 -33.52
N SER A 377 -2.23 -22.73 -32.21
CA SER A 377 -2.32 -24.06 -31.61
C SER A 377 -2.76 -23.97 -30.15
N ILE A 378 -3.31 -25.10 -29.66
CA ILE A 378 -3.71 -25.31 -28.27
C ILE A 378 -3.14 -26.65 -27.83
N ASN A 379 -2.28 -26.65 -26.82
CA ASN A 379 -1.79 -27.87 -26.18
C ASN A 379 -2.67 -28.21 -24.96
N LYS A 380 -3.17 -29.44 -24.90
CA LYS A 380 -4.01 -29.98 -23.82
C LYS A 380 -3.42 -31.25 -23.17
N ASP A 381 -2.14 -31.55 -23.39
CA ASP A 381 -1.52 -32.84 -23.03
C ASP A 381 -1.55 -33.07 -21.50
N GLU A 382 -1.32 -32.02 -20.71
CA GLU A 382 -1.33 -32.09 -19.24
C GLU A 382 -2.73 -31.98 -18.62
N LEU A 383 -3.75 -31.62 -19.40
CA LEU A 383 -5.09 -31.36 -18.87
C LEU A 383 -5.67 -32.55 -18.12
N LYS A 384 -5.44 -33.78 -18.61
CA LYS A 384 -5.95 -35.01 -18.00
C LYS A 384 -5.25 -35.32 -16.67
N SER A 385 -3.92 -35.19 -16.61
CA SER A 385 -3.16 -35.43 -15.38
C SER A 385 -3.46 -34.37 -14.32
N THR A 386 -3.54 -33.09 -14.72
CA THR A 386 -3.94 -32.00 -13.81
C THR A 386 -5.36 -32.20 -13.29
N SER A 387 -6.33 -32.54 -14.14
CA SER A 387 -7.72 -32.82 -13.72
C SER A 387 -7.77 -33.96 -12.70
N LYS A 388 -7.04 -35.05 -12.96
CA LYS A 388 -6.97 -36.21 -12.05
C LYS A 388 -6.33 -35.83 -10.71
N ALA A 389 -5.27 -35.03 -10.72
CA ALA A 389 -4.61 -34.59 -9.49
C ALA A 389 -5.54 -33.72 -8.63
N VAL A 390 -6.21 -32.73 -9.25
CA VAL A 390 -7.21 -31.88 -8.56
C VAL A 390 -8.36 -32.72 -8.01
N GLU A 391 -8.90 -33.67 -8.79
CA GLU A 391 -9.97 -34.56 -8.34
C GLU A 391 -9.55 -35.42 -7.15
N THR A 392 -8.34 -35.97 -7.20
CA THR A 392 -7.79 -36.84 -6.15
C THR A 392 -7.66 -36.05 -4.85
N VAL A 393 -7.07 -34.85 -4.89
CA VAL A 393 -6.89 -34.01 -3.70
C VAL A 393 -8.22 -33.48 -3.18
N HIS A 394 -9.14 -33.05 -4.04
CA HIS A 394 -10.48 -32.66 -3.61
C HIS A 394 -11.21 -33.79 -2.86
N ASN A 395 -11.08 -35.05 -3.32
CA ASN A 395 -11.65 -36.21 -2.62
C ASN A 395 -10.98 -36.48 -1.27
N LEU A 396 -9.71 -36.10 -1.09
CA LEU A 396 -9.02 -36.21 0.21
C LEU A 396 -9.45 -35.07 1.14
N CYS A 397 -9.54 -33.83 0.65
CA CYS A 397 -9.89 -32.65 1.44
C CYS A 397 -11.37 -32.61 1.87
N CYS A 398 -12.31 -32.98 0.98
CA CYS A 398 -13.75 -32.87 1.26
C CYS A 398 -14.34 -34.07 2.02
N ASN A 399 -13.57 -35.13 2.25
CA ASN A 399 -14.05 -36.32 2.92
C ASN A 399 -13.79 -36.19 4.43
N GLU A 400 -14.53 -35.28 5.06
CA GLU A 400 -14.36 -34.85 6.46
C GLU A 400 -14.45 -35.99 7.48
N ASN A 401 -15.00 -37.14 7.09
CA ASN A 401 -15.10 -38.32 7.97
C ASN A 401 -13.79 -39.10 8.09
N LYS A 402 -12.73 -38.71 7.38
CA LYS A 402 -11.43 -39.36 7.40
C LYS A 402 -10.53 -38.61 8.38
N GLY A 403 -10.32 -39.17 9.57
CA GLY A 403 -9.38 -38.62 10.54
C GLY A 403 -7.95 -38.53 9.98
N ALA A 404 -7.06 -37.84 10.70
CA ALA A 404 -5.66 -37.61 10.30
C ALA A 404 -4.92 -38.90 9.86
N SER A 405 -5.30 -40.06 10.38
CA SER A 405 -4.73 -41.37 10.02
C SER A 405 -4.87 -41.72 8.54
N GLU A 406 -5.99 -41.39 7.90
CA GLU A 406 -6.20 -41.68 6.48
C GLU A 406 -5.44 -40.71 5.58
N LEU A 407 -5.26 -39.47 6.04
CA LEU A 407 -4.43 -38.50 5.33
C LEU A 407 -2.96 -38.94 5.33
N VAL A 408 -2.48 -39.47 6.46
CA VAL A 408 -1.13 -40.06 6.55
C VAL A 408 -0.99 -41.27 5.62
N ALA A 409 -2.03 -42.11 5.49
CA ALA A 409 -2.01 -43.26 4.59
C ALA A 409 -1.91 -42.86 3.11
N GLU A 410 -2.52 -41.75 2.71
CA GLU A 410 -2.50 -41.21 1.34
C GLU A 410 -1.44 -40.13 1.11
N LEU A 411 -0.53 -39.93 2.07
CA LEU A 411 0.46 -38.84 2.02
C LEU A 411 1.37 -38.94 0.79
N SER A 412 1.76 -40.15 0.38
CA SER A 412 2.55 -40.37 -0.83
C SER A 412 1.81 -39.94 -2.11
N THR A 413 0.51 -40.26 -2.20
CA THR A 413 -0.36 -39.80 -3.29
C THR A 413 -0.47 -38.28 -3.29
N LEU A 414 -0.59 -37.69 -2.09
CA LEU A 414 -0.71 -36.25 -1.91
C LEU A 414 0.56 -35.51 -2.34
N TYR A 415 1.75 -35.96 -1.95
CA TYR A 415 3.03 -35.40 -2.40
C TYR A 415 3.18 -35.46 -3.93
N GLN A 416 2.77 -36.56 -4.56
CA GLN A 416 2.80 -36.66 -6.02
C GLN A 416 1.83 -35.65 -6.69
N CYS A 417 0.69 -35.36 -6.07
CA CYS A 417 -0.27 -34.38 -6.57
C CYS A 417 0.17 -32.93 -6.32
N ILE A 418 0.83 -32.64 -5.19
CA ILE A 418 1.34 -31.30 -4.85
C ILE A 418 2.33 -30.78 -5.89
N ARG A 419 3.00 -31.65 -6.65
CA ARG A 419 3.87 -31.24 -7.78
C ARG A 419 3.16 -30.36 -8.82
N PHE A 420 1.83 -30.39 -8.91
CA PHE A 420 1.07 -29.47 -9.74
C PHE A 420 0.81 -28.14 -8.99
N PRO A 421 1.22 -26.97 -9.52
CA PRO A 421 1.07 -25.69 -8.81
C PRO A 421 -0.36 -25.36 -8.36
N VAL A 422 -1.35 -25.66 -9.22
CA VAL A 422 -2.77 -25.44 -8.89
C VAL A 422 -3.26 -26.32 -7.73
N VAL A 423 -2.69 -27.52 -7.61
CA VAL A 423 -2.99 -28.43 -6.50
C VAL A 423 -2.28 -27.96 -5.24
N ALA A 424 -1.00 -27.58 -5.32
CA ALA A 424 -0.27 -26.99 -4.19
C ALA A 424 -0.98 -25.76 -3.62
N MET A 425 -1.49 -24.86 -4.48
CA MET A 425 -2.28 -23.71 -4.06
C MET A 425 -3.59 -24.13 -3.37
N GLY A 426 -4.28 -25.14 -3.89
CA GLY A 426 -5.50 -25.70 -3.28
C GLY A 426 -5.22 -26.32 -1.91
N VAL A 427 -4.14 -27.10 -1.78
CA VAL A 427 -3.70 -27.70 -0.50
C VAL A 427 -3.28 -26.60 0.48
N LEU A 428 -2.54 -25.57 0.04
CA LEU A 428 -2.14 -24.45 0.89
C LEU A 428 -3.37 -23.75 1.49
N LYS A 429 -4.39 -23.46 0.68
CA LYS A 429 -5.64 -22.85 1.16
C LYS A 429 -6.41 -23.79 2.08
N TRP A 430 -6.49 -25.07 1.76
CA TRP A 430 -7.12 -26.08 2.61
C TRP A 430 -6.42 -26.19 3.97
N VAL A 431 -5.09 -26.20 4.01
CA VAL A 431 -4.29 -26.17 5.23
C VAL A 431 -4.54 -24.88 6.02
N ASP A 432 -4.56 -23.71 5.36
CA ASP A 432 -4.89 -22.43 6.01
C ASP A 432 -6.25 -22.48 6.70
N TRP A 433 -7.30 -22.90 6.00
CA TRP A 433 -8.65 -22.99 6.58
C TRP A 433 -8.76 -24.02 7.72
N THR A 434 -8.04 -25.14 7.61
CA THR A 434 -8.10 -26.23 8.61
C THR A 434 -7.32 -25.87 9.87
N VAL A 435 -6.07 -25.43 9.72
CA VAL A 435 -5.16 -25.16 10.84
C VAL A 435 -5.48 -23.82 11.53
N SER A 436 -6.04 -22.85 10.80
CA SER A 436 -6.52 -21.60 11.39
C SER A 436 -7.83 -21.76 12.18
N GLU A 437 -8.45 -22.94 12.22
CA GLU A 437 -9.61 -23.17 13.07
C GLU A 437 -9.21 -23.08 14.55
N PRO A 438 -9.88 -22.28 15.39
CA PRO A 438 -9.42 -21.98 16.76
C PRO A 438 -9.15 -23.19 17.66
N ARG A 439 -9.83 -24.31 17.41
CA ARG A 439 -9.73 -25.55 18.22
C ARG A 439 -8.85 -26.64 17.60
N TYR A 440 -8.26 -26.38 16.42
CA TYR A 440 -7.52 -27.38 15.67
C TYR A 440 -6.42 -28.05 16.50
N PHE A 441 -5.54 -27.24 17.12
CA PHE A 441 -4.40 -27.75 17.88
C PHE A 441 -4.79 -28.47 19.18
N GLN A 442 -5.99 -28.23 19.72
CA GLN A 442 -6.47 -28.95 20.91
C GLN A 442 -6.82 -30.41 20.62
N LEU A 443 -7.27 -30.67 19.39
CA LEU A 443 -7.71 -31.99 18.95
C LEU A 443 -6.55 -32.82 18.42
N GLN A 444 -5.39 -32.20 18.22
CA GLN A 444 -4.23 -32.84 17.65
C GLN A 444 -3.39 -33.50 18.75
N THR A 445 -3.12 -34.79 18.58
CA THR A 445 -2.30 -35.57 19.53
C THR A 445 -0.83 -35.62 19.17
N ASP A 446 -0.48 -35.21 17.94
CA ASP A 446 0.89 -35.30 17.42
C ASP A 446 1.62 -33.97 17.57
N HIS A 447 2.92 -34.02 17.85
CA HIS A 447 3.76 -32.84 18.03
C HIS A 447 3.99 -32.09 16.71
N THR A 448 3.99 -32.80 15.58
CA THR A 448 4.13 -32.18 14.25
C THR A 448 2.87 -32.44 13.42
N PRO A 449 1.98 -31.44 13.27
CA PRO A 449 0.82 -31.57 12.39
C PRO A 449 1.21 -32.02 10.99
N VAL A 450 0.60 -33.09 10.48
CA VAL A 450 0.76 -33.51 9.08
C VAL A 450 0.50 -32.37 8.10
N HIS A 451 -0.45 -31.47 8.43
CA HIS A 451 -0.75 -30.28 7.65
C HIS A 451 0.44 -29.34 7.50
N LEU A 452 1.27 -29.18 8.54
CA LEU A 452 2.48 -28.34 8.47
C LEU A 452 3.57 -29.01 7.63
N ALA A 453 3.69 -30.34 7.65
CA ALA A 453 4.60 -31.06 6.75
C ALA A 453 4.22 -30.89 5.27
N LEU A 454 2.94 -30.70 4.94
CA LEU A 454 2.52 -30.37 3.58
C LEU A 454 3.01 -28.99 3.13
N LEU A 455 3.19 -28.04 4.06
CA LEU A 455 3.77 -26.73 3.74
C LEU A 455 5.24 -26.87 3.31
N ASP A 456 5.98 -27.80 3.91
CA ASP A 456 7.36 -28.08 3.52
C ASP A 456 7.44 -28.65 2.11
N GLU A 457 6.53 -29.55 1.73
CA GLU A 457 6.46 -30.10 0.37
C GLU A 457 6.08 -29.01 -0.65
N ILE A 458 5.11 -28.14 -0.31
CA ILE A 458 4.71 -27.00 -1.15
C ILE A 458 5.90 -26.05 -1.36
N SER A 459 6.62 -25.71 -0.28
CA SER A 459 7.81 -24.86 -0.31
C SER A 459 8.96 -25.49 -1.10
N THR A 460 9.08 -26.81 -1.06
CA THR A 460 10.09 -27.55 -1.81
C THR A 460 9.84 -27.49 -3.31
N CYS A 461 8.58 -27.62 -3.72
CA CYS A 461 8.17 -27.72 -5.11
C CYS A 461 7.95 -26.36 -5.80
N HIS A 462 7.48 -25.32 -5.09
CA HIS A 462 6.91 -24.12 -5.71
C HIS A 462 7.39 -22.80 -5.10
N GLN A 463 8.37 -22.17 -5.75
CA GLN A 463 8.91 -20.88 -5.32
C GLN A 463 7.89 -19.72 -5.32
N LEU A 464 6.91 -19.75 -6.24
CA LEU A 464 5.89 -18.68 -6.35
C LEU A 464 4.84 -18.73 -5.24
N LEU A 465 4.83 -19.79 -4.42
CA LEU A 465 3.93 -19.93 -3.27
C LEU A 465 4.63 -19.58 -1.95
N HIS A 466 5.94 -19.33 -1.96
CA HIS A 466 6.71 -18.96 -0.78
C HIS A 466 6.14 -17.76 -0.01
N PRO A 467 5.71 -16.66 -0.66
CA PRO A 467 5.10 -15.53 0.07
C PRO A 467 3.83 -15.94 0.83
N GLN A 468 2.96 -16.73 0.22
CA GLN A 468 1.71 -17.19 0.84
C GLN A 468 1.97 -18.22 1.95
N VAL A 469 3.01 -19.06 1.80
CA VAL A 469 3.45 -19.97 2.88
C VAL A 469 3.97 -19.16 4.06
N LEU A 470 4.84 -18.17 3.83
CA LEU A 470 5.34 -17.32 4.90
C LEU A 470 4.20 -16.56 5.60
N GLN A 471 3.27 -15.98 4.83
CA GLN A 471 2.10 -15.29 5.36
C GLN A 471 1.27 -16.18 6.30
N LEU A 472 1.06 -17.45 5.92
CA LEU A 472 0.37 -18.42 6.75
C LEU A 472 1.16 -18.75 8.03
N LEU A 473 2.46 -19.01 7.91
CA LEU A 473 3.32 -19.33 9.06
C LEU A 473 3.37 -18.17 10.07
N VAL A 474 3.51 -16.93 9.58
CA VAL A 474 3.46 -15.70 10.39
C VAL A 474 2.12 -15.55 11.09
N LYS A 475 1.01 -15.70 10.35
CA LYS A 475 -0.34 -15.64 10.91
C LYS A 475 -0.53 -16.65 12.05
N LEU A 476 -0.08 -17.89 11.86
CA LEU A 476 -0.16 -18.93 12.89
C LEU A 476 0.76 -18.63 14.08
N PHE A 477 1.94 -18.08 13.84
CA PHE A 477 2.92 -17.73 14.89
C PHE A 477 2.44 -16.56 15.78
N GLU A 478 1.75 -15.59 15.20
CA GLU A 478 1.16 -14.43 15.88
C GLU A 478 -0.19 -14.75 16.55
N THR A 479 -0.82 -15.87 16.21
CA THR A 479 -2.10 -16.27 16.81
C THR A 479 -1.90 -16.76 18.24
N GLU A 480 -2.63 -16.17 19.19
CA GLU A 480 -2.60 -16.62 20.59
C GLU A 480 -3.50 -17.86 20.81
N HIS A 481 -2.87 -18.98 21.14
CA HIS A 481 -3.56 -20.24 21.43
C HIS A 481 -3.89 -20.38 22.92
N SER A 482 -4.79 -19.51 23.42
CA SER A 482 -5.17 -19.39 24.84
C SER A 482 -5.62 -20.69 25.54
N GLN A 483 -5.94 -21.74 24.78
CA GLN A 483 -6.46 -23.00 25.31
C GLN A 483 -5.41 -24.11 25.40
N LEU A 484 -4.20 -23.88 24.88
CA LEU A 484 -3.05 -24.78 25.01
C LEU A 484 -2.24 -24.41 26.25
N ASP A 485 -1.55 -25.38 26.85
CA ASP A 485 -0.60 -25.09 27.93
C ASP A 485 0.59 -24.24 27.41
N VAL A 486 1.23 -23.47 28.29
CA VAL A 486 2.35 -22.59 27.92
C VAL A 486 3.48 -23.38 27.26
N MET A 487 3.76 -24.59 27.75
CA MET A 487 4.78 -25.46 27.17
C MET A 487 4.39 -25.95 25.77
N GLU A 488 3.11 -26.30 25.55
CA GLU A 488 2.58 -26.72 24.25
C GLU A 488 2.61 -25.57 23.24
N GLN A 489 2.29 -24.34 23.67
CA GLN A 489 2.41 -23.15 22.83
C GLN A 489 3.85 -22.90 22.40
N LEU A 490 4.82 -23.07 23.30
CA LEU A 490 6.23 -22.90 22.99
C LEU A 490 6.71 -23.93 21.96
N GLU A 491 6.36 -25.21 22.13
CA GLU A 491 6.72 -26.27 21.18
C GLU A 491 6.03 -26.11 19.83
N LEU A 492 4.78 -25.64 19.81
CA LEU A 492 4.09 -25.27 18.56
C LEU A 492 4.84 -24.14 17.83
N LYS A 493 5.25 -23.09 18.55
CA LYS A 493 6.01 -21.99 17.97
C LYS A 493 7.37 -22.43 17.42
N LYS A 494 8.09 -23.33 18.12
CA LYS A 494 9.30 -23.97 17.57
C LYS A 494 9.00 -24.75 16.29
N THR A 495 7.93 -25.53 16.29
CA THR A 495 7.50 -26.29 15.11
C THR A 495 7.22 -25.36 13.92
N LEU A 496 6.62 -24.18 14.15
CA LEU A 496 6.41 -23.18 13.09
C LEU A 496 7.73 -22.57 12.61
N LEU A 497 8.67 -22.29 13.52
CA LEU A 497 10.01 -21.81 13.17
C LEU A 497 10.79 -22.82 12.33
N ASP A 498 10.68 -24.12 12.61
CA ASP A 498 11.30 -25.16 11.76
C ASP A 498 10.79 -25.09 10.30
N ARG A 499 9.50 -24.78 10.10
CA ARG A 499 8.93 -24.60 8.75
C ARG A 499 9.48 -23.32 8.10
N MET A 500 9.72 -22.27 8.88
CA MET A 500 10.39 -21.05 8.41
C MET A 500 11.86 -21.30 8.03
N VAL A 501 12.59 -22.11 8.81
CA VAL A 501 13.95 -22.56 8.49
C VAL A 501 13.96 -23.40 7.22
N HIS A 502 12.98 -24.30 7.05
CA HIS A 502 12.81 -25.06 5.81
C HIS A 502 12.54 -24.13 4.62
N LEU A 503 11.64 -23.15 4.74
CA LEU A 503 11.37 -22.16 3.70
C LEU A 503 12.62 -21.34 3.33
N LEU A 504 13.41 -20.95 4.34
CA LEU A 504 14.71 -20.30 4.17
C LEU A 504 15.68 -21.18 3.37
N SER A 505 15.75 -22.48 3.69
CA SER A 505 16.59 -23.45 2.96
C SER A 505 16.23 -23.62 1.48
N ARG A 506 15.00 -23.23 1.09
CA ARG A 506 14.50 -23.25 -0.30
C ARG A 506 14.73 -21.94 -1.05
N GLY A 507 15.44 -20.98 -0.47
CA GLY A 507 15.87 -19.74 -1.13
C GLY A 507 15.03 -18.51 -0.82
N TYR A 508 13.97 -18.62 -0.02
CA TYR A 508 13.15 -17.47 0.39
C TYR A 508 13.64 -16.87 1.72
N VAL A 509 14.91 -16.45 1.72
CA VAL A 509 15.67 -16.13 2.93
C VAL A 509 15.32 -14.75 3.48
N LEU A 510 15.42 -13.69 2.67
CA LEU A 510 15.38 -12.30 3.15
C LEU A 510 14.05 -11.95 3.84
N PRO A 511 12.87 -12.33 3.31
CA PRO A 511 11.59 -12.03 3.97
C PRO A 511 11.43 -12.76 5.31
N VAL A 512 11.93 -14.00 5.41
CA VAL A 512 11.92 -14.76 6.68
C VAL A 512 12.79 -14.08 7.73
N VAL A 513 14.03 -13.73 7.38
CA VAL A 513 14.96 -13.06 8.32
C VAL A 513 14.45 -11.68 8.71
N SER A 514 13.88 -10.92 7.76
CA SER A 514 13.26 -9.61 7.99
C SER A 514 12.10 -9.71 9.00
N TYR A 515 11.27 -10.74 8.89
CA TYR A 515 10.20 -10.99 9.87
C TYR A 515 10.74 -11.28 11.27
N ILE A 516 11.74 -12.16 11.40
CA ILE A 516 12.37 -12.49 12.70
C ILE A 516 13.01 -11.25 13.33
N ARG A 517 13.68 -10.42 12.53
CA ARG A 517 14.23 -9.13 12.96
C ARG A 517 13.13 -8.21 13.49
N LYS A 518 12.01 -8.09 12.77
CA LYS A 518 10.87 -7.27 13.18
C LYS A 518 10.28 -7.73 14.52
N CYS A 519 10.18 -9.04 14.74
CA CYS A 519 9.74 -9.61 16.03
C CYS A 519 10.69 -9.24 17.18
N LEU A 520 12.00 -9.27 16.92
CA LEU A 520 13.01 -8.87 17.90
C LEU A 520 12.95 -7.37 18.23
N GLU A 521 12.82 -6.51 17.21
CA GLU A 521 12.76 -5.06 17.39
C GLU A 521 11.47 -4.60 18.10
N LYS A 522 10.34 -5.28 17.84
CA LYS A 522 9.04 -4.99 18.47
C LYS A 522 8.94 -5.50 19.91
N LEU A 523 9.81 -6.43 20.32
CA LEU A 523 9.86 -7.05 21.65
C LEU A 523 8.55 -7.76 22.05
N ASP A 524 7.81 -8.30 21.09
CA ASP A 524 6.53 -9.01 21.32
C ASP A 524 6.67 -10.54 21.32
N THR A 525 7.86 -11.06 21.01
CA THR A 525 8.14 -12.50 20.91
C THR A 525 9.20 -12.91 21.94
N ASP A 526 9.05 -14.10 22.53
CA ASP A 526 10.03 -14.65 23.48
C ASP A 526 11.41 -14.80 22.82
N ILE A 527 12.44 -14.24 23.46
CA ILE A 527 13.84 -14.32 23.04
C ILE A 527 14.30 -15.77 22.87
N SER A 528 13.74 -16.72 23.64
CA SER A 528 14.03 -18.15 23.51
C SER A 528 13.70 -18.72 22.13
N LEU A 529 12.64 -18.23 21.48
CA LEU A 529 12.21 -18.62 20.13
C LEU A 529 13.13 -18.03 19.06
N ILE A 530 13.51 -16.76 19.22
CA ILE A 530 14.46 -16.11 18.29
C ILE A 530 15.82 -16.81 18.35
N ARG A 531 16.27 -17.17 19.56
CA ARG A 531 17.49 -17.96 19.77
C ARG A 531 17.41 -19.31 19.07
N TYR A 532 16.30 -20.04 19.24
CA TYR A 532 16.08 -21.32 18.58
C TYR A 532 16.18 -21.19 17.05
N PHE A 533 15.51 -20.20 16.46
CA PHE A 533 15.61 -19.92 15.02
C PHE A 533 17.07 -19.66 14.58
N VAL A 534 17.82 -18.85 15.33
CA VAL A 534 19.23 -18.56 15.01
C VAL A 534 20.10 -19.82 15.06
N THR A 535 19.91 -20.67 16.06
CA THR A 535 20.61 -21.96 16.17
C THR A 535 20.35 -22.84 14.95
N GLU A 536 19.07 -23.09 14.63
CA GLU A 536 18.69 -23.95 13.49
C GLU A 536 19.19 -23.40 12.15
N VAL A 537 19.18 -22.08 11.96
CA VAL A 537 19.72 -21.45 10.74
C VAL A 537 21.24 -21.62 10.64
N LEU A 538 21.97 -21.35 11.72
CA LEU A 538 23.43 -21.46 11.74
C LEU A 538 23.92 -22.91 11.51
N ASP A 539 23.14 -23.90 11.92
CA ASP A 539 23.46 -25.32 11.73
C ASP A 539 23.34 -25.77 10.25
N VAL A 540 22.61 -25.03 9.40
CA VAL A 540 22.34 -25.42 8.00
C VAL A 540 22.99 -24.52 6.94
N ILE A 541 23.53 -23.36 7.31
CA ILE A 541 24.17 -22.43 6.37
C ILE A 541 25.70 -22.54 6.37
N ALA A 542 26.32 -22.12 5.27
CA ALA A 542 27.78 -22.03 5.14
C ALA A 542 28.17 -20.90 4.17
N PRO A 543 29.42 -20.39 4.23
CA PRO A 543 29.91 -19.41 3.27
C PRO A 543 29.96 -19.92 1.82
N PRO A 544 29.94 -19.03 0.80
CA PRO A 544 29.95 -17.58 0.89
C PRO A 544 28.57 -16.98 1.21
N TYR A 545 28.55 -15.93 2.05
CA TYR A 545 27.32 -15.18 2.36
C TYR A 545 27.16 -13.98 1.42
N THR A 546 25.90 -13.58 1.17
CA THR A 546 25.58 -12.36 0.43
C THR A 546 25.54 -11.15 1.38
N SER A 547 25.79 -9.94 0.85
CA SER A 547 25.72 -8.70 1.63
C SER A 547 24.36 -8.50 2.30
N ASP A 548 23.29 -8.77 1.55
CA ASP A 548 21.93 -8.48 1.99
C ASP A 548 21.52 -9.40 3.15
N PHE A 549 21.94 -10.68 3.08
CA PHE A 549 21.76 -11.61 4.19
C PHE A 549 22.52 -11.16 5.43
N VAL A 550 23.79 -10.78 5.29
CA VAL A 550 24.62 -10.32 6.41
C VAL A 550 24.04 -9.05 7.04
N GLN A 551 23.61 -8.08 6.24
CA GLN A 551 23.03 -6.82 6.72
C GLN A 551 21.73 -7.03 7.51
N LEU A 552 20.95 -8.07 7.19
CA LEU A 552 19.72 -8.41 7.91
C LEU A 552 19.94 -9.31 9.12
N PHE A 553 20.86 -10.29 9.02
CA PHE A 553 21.07 -11.32 10.03
C PHE A 553 22.06 -10.90 11.13
N LEU A 554 23.08 -10.11 10.79
CA LEU A 554 24.10 -9.67 11.75
C LEU A 554 23.51 -8.86 12.92
N PRO A 555 22.58 -7.89 12.73
CA PRO A 555 21.98 -7.17 13.85
C PRO A 555 21.19 -8.05 14.83
N ILE A 556 20.64 -9.19 14.37
CA ILE A 556 19.97 -10.17 15.24
C ILE A 556 21.00 -10.85 16.16
N LEU A 557 22.15 -11.22 15.61
CA LEU A 557 23.25 -11.88 16.33
C LEU A 557 24.03 -10.94 17.25
N GLU A 558 24.10 -9.65 16.94
CA GLU A 558 24.75 -8.65 17.81
C GLU A 558 23.95 -8.37 19.09
N ASN A 559 22.71 -8.84 19.19
CA ASN A 559 21.94 -8.77 20.43
C ASN A 559 22.46 -9.80 21.45
N ASP A 560 23.06 -9.31 22.54
CA ASP A 560 23.68 -10.13 23.60
C ASP A 560 22.72 -11.18 24.19
N SER A 561 21.41 -10.91 24.22
CA SER A 561 20.39 -11.83 24.75
C SER A 561 20.19 -13.10 23.91
N ILE A 562 20.63 -13.05 22.65
CA ILE A 562 20.59 -14.15 21.69
C ILE A 562 21.94 -14.86 21.69
N ALA A 563 23.02 -14.13 21.34
CA ALA A 563 24.33 -14.72 21.15
C ALA A 563 24.96 -15.25 22.44
N GLY A 564 24.77 -14.59 23.59
CA GLY A 564 25.43 -14.95 24.85
C GLY A 564 25.11 -16.37 25.34
N THR A 565 23.96 -16.90 24.96
CA THR A 565 23.43 -18.21 25.36
C THR A 565 23.63 -19.32 24.33
N ILE A 566 23.95 -18.98 23.08
CA ILE A 566 24.20 -19.97 22.01
C ILE A 566 25.64 -20.47 22.06
N LYS A 567 26.57 -19.65 22.57
CA LYS A 567 27.99 -19.98 22.70
C LYS A 567 28.19 -21.25 23.54
N THR A 568 28.41 -22.36 22.86
CA THR A 568 28.85 -23.61 23.48
C THR A 568 30.33 -23.53 23.81
N GLU A 569 30.72 -23.96 25.01
CA GLU A 569 32.14 -24.15 25.35
C GLU A 569 32.72 -25.28 24.48
N GLY A 570 33.34 -24.95 23.33
CA GLY A 570 33.90 -25.91 22.37
C GLY A 570 34.59 -25.25 21.15
N GLU A 571 35.28 -26.05 20.33
CA GLU A 571 36.08 -25.57 19.17
C GLU A 571 35.23 -25.05 17.98
N HIS A 572 33.93 -25.35 17.94
CA HIS A 572 33.03 -24.96 16.85
C HIS A 572 31.84 -24.16 17.39
N ASP A 573 32.06 -22.88 17.66
CA ASP A 573 30.98 -21.93 17.97
C ASP A 573 30.49 -21.27 16.67
N PRO A 574 29.34 -21.68 16.12
CA PRO A 574 28.88 -21.22 14.82
C PRO A 574 28.58 -19.71 14.81
N VAL A 575 28.22 -19.13 15.96
CA VAL A 575 28.00 -17.68 16.09
C VAL A 575 29.31 -16.91 15.93
N THR A 576 30.36 -17.36 16.63
CA THR A 576 31.68 -16.73 16.52
C THR A 576 32.29 -16.92 15.13
N GLU A 577 32.12 -18.09 14.51
CA GLU A 577 32.55 -18.33 13.12
C GLU A 577 31.83 -17.40 12.14
N PHE A 578 30.51 -17.21 12.27
CA PHE A 578 29.73 -16.30 11.44
C PHE A 578 30.18 -14.84 11.60
N ILE A 579 30.32 -14.35 12.84
CA ILE A 579 30.77 -12.98 13.12
C ILE A 579 32.19 -12.75 12.60
N ALA A 580 33.10 -13.74 12.78
CA ALA A 580 34.45 -13.66 12.26
C ALA A 580 34.47 -13.56 10.73
N HIS A 581 33.64 -14.35 10.04
CA HIS A 581 33.47 -14.26 8.59
C HIS A 581 32.92 -12.90 8.14
N CYS A 582 31.92 -12.36 8.85
CA CYS A 582 31.36 -11.05 8.54
C CYS A 582 32.42 -9.95 8.63
N LYS A 583 33.23 -9.96 9.69
CA LYS A 583 34.33 -9.00 9.91
C LYS A 583 35.45 -9.12 8.89
N SER A 584 35.74 -10.32 8.37
CA SER A 584 36.81 -10.52 7.40
C SER A 584 36.39 -10.15 5.97
N ASN A 585 35.10 -10.27 5.64
CA ASN A 585 34.64 -10.24 4.25
C ASN A 585 33.76 -9.02 3.91
N PHE A 586 33.22 -8.31 4.89
CA PHE A 586 32.33 -7.17 4.65
C PHE A 586 32.88 -5.92 5.31
N ILE A 587 32.91 -4.82 4.56
CA ILE A 587 33.13 -3.48 5.10
C ILE A 587 31.74 -2.99 5.50
N MET A 588 31.50 -2.83 6.80
CA MET A 588 30.29 -2.15 7.27
C MET A 588 30.36 -0.69 6.82
N VAL A 589 29.59 -0.36 5.79
CA VAL A 589 29.35 1.03 5.40
C VAL A 589 28.08 1.43 6.14
N ASN A 590 28.24 2.27 7.18
CA ASN A 590 27.11 2.82 7.94
C ASN A 590 26.26 3.76 7.09
#